data_AF-A0A7X7QXN5-F1
#
_entry.id   AF-A0A7X7QXN5-F1
#
_cell.length_a   1.000
_cell.length_b   1.000
_cell.length_c   1.000
_cell.angle_alpha   90.00
_cell.angle_beta   90.00
_cell.angle_gamma   90.00
#
_symmetry.space_group_name_H-M   'P 1'
#
loop_
_entity.id
_entity.type
_entity.pdbx_description
1 polymer ?
#
loop_
_entity_poly.entity_id
_entity_poly.type
_entity_poly.pdbx_seq_one_letter_code
_entity_poly.pdbx_strand_id
1 'polypeptide(L)' 'MTVSIGTLIGFYVMLPLAGLLGLWLFDEWRARRKRFVPTSAVLATCDICLHQFFCDKDERLVRCPRCGSLVRQKGDGV' A
#
# COMPACT_ATOMS: atom_id res chain seq x y z
N MET A 1 29.25 40.76 -2.76
CA MET A 1 28.09 40.27 -1.98
C MET A 1 28.61 39.54 -0.76
N THR A 2 28.55 40.16 0.42
CA THR A 2 29.00 39.54 1.68
C THR A 2 27.89 38.63 2.20
N VAL A 3 28.08 37.32 2.09
CA VAL A 3 27.16 36.33 2.68
C VAL A 3 27.45 36.22 4.17
N SER A 4 26.44 36.50 4.99
CA SER A 4 26.55 36.46 6.44
C SER A 4 26.70 35.01 6.93
N ILE A 5 27.56 34.79 7.91
CA ILE A 5 27.77 33.46 8.52
C ILE A 5 26.45 32.84 9.01
N GLY A 6 25.54 33.68 9.55
CA GLY A 6 24.20 33.23 9.95
C GLY A 6 23.38 32.65 8.79
N THR A 7 23.55 33.16 7.57
CA THR A 7 22.92 32.61 6.37
C THR A 7 23.49 31.25 6.02
N LEU A 8 24.82 31.06 6.13
CA LEU A 8 25.45 29.76 5.92
C LEU A 8 24.93 28.71 6.91
N ILE A 9 24.84 29.07 8.19
CA ILE A 9 24.34 28.18 9.24
C ILE A 9 22.87 27.83 8.98
N GLY A 10 22.06 28.82 8.61
CA GLY A 10 20.65 28.62 8.24
C GLY A 10 20.49 27.60 7.12
N PHE A 11 21.25 27.74 6.03
CA PHE A 11 21.22 26.77 4.92
C PHE A 11 21.71 25.39 5.34
N TYR A 12 22.78 25.32 6.14
CA TYR A 12 23.35 24.06 6.59
C TYR A 12 22.37 23.24 7.43
N VAL A 13 21.51 23.90 8.22
CA VAL A 13 20.49 23.25 9.04
C VAL A 13 19.20 23.00 8.23
N MET A 14 18.80 23.95 7.37
CA MET A 14 17.57 23.83 6.60
C MET A 14 17.65 22.74 5.52
N LEU A 15 18.79 22.53 4.87
CA LEU A 15 18.96 21.48 3.87
C LEU A 15 18.64 20.08 4.40
N PRO A 16 19.28 19.59 5.48
CA PRO A 16 18.99 18.26 6.01
C PRO A 16 17.58 18.19 6.59
N LEU A 17 17.08 19.26 7.22
CA LEU A 17 15.72 19.30 7.76
C LEU A 17 14.66 19.16 6.66
N ALA A 18 14.83 19.90 5.56
CA ALA A 18 13.98 19.78 4.38
C ALA A 18 14.10 18.39 3.72
N GLY A 19 15.31 17.82 3.69
CA GLY A 19 15.55 16.47 3.21
C GLY A 19 14.81 15.41 4.04
N LEU A 20 14.93 15.46 5.37
CA LEU A 20 14.24 14.58 6.31
C LEU A 20 12.72 14.72 6.20
N LEU A 21 12.20 15.95 6.14
CA LEU A 21 10.78 16.22 5.93
C LEU A 21 10.30 15.66 4.59
N GLY A 22 11.06 15.85 3.52
CA GLY A 22 10.73 15.31 2.19
C GLY A 22 10.73 13.79 2.16
N LEU A 23 11.71 13.16 2.81
CA LEU A 23 11.80 11.70 2.94
C LEU A 23 10.64 11.13 3.75
N TRP A 24 10.31 11.77 4.87
CA TRP A 24 9.19 11.38 5.72
C TRP A 24 7.86 11.53 4.98
N LEU A 25 7.67 12.66 4.29
CA LEU A 25 6.47 12.90 3.51
C LEU A 25 6.36 11.89 2.36
N PHE A 26 7.47 11.56 1.69
CA PHE A 26 7.51 10.54 0.64
C PHE A 26 7.21 9.14 1.17
N ASP A 27 7.76 8.78 2.33
CA ASP A 27 7.50 7.49 2.96
C ASP A 27 6.03 7.38 3.39
N GLU A 28 5.48 8.42 4.02
CA GLU A 28 4.05 8.47 4.37
C GLU A 28 3.18 8.44 3.11
N TRP A 29 3.56 9.15 2.04
CA TRP A 29 2.83 9.08 0.78
C TRP A 29 2.93 7.72 0.11
N ARG A 30 4.08 7.05 0.23
CA ARG A 30 4.28 5.69 -0.26
C ARG A 30 3.52 4.68 0.59
N ALA A 31 3.47 4.85 1.90
CA ALA A 31 2.70 4.04 2.83
C ALA A 31 1.19 4.23 2.61
N ARG A 32 0.73 5.48 2.41
CA ARG A 32 -0.64 5.77 1.98
C ARG A 32 -0.94 5.22 0.59
N ARG A 33 -0.01 5.31 -0.36
CA ARG A 33 -0.15 4.64 -1.68
C ARG A 33 -0.18 3.12 -1.57
N LYS A 34 0.53 2.52 -0.61
CA LYS A 34 0.46 1.08 -0.33
C LYS A 34 -0.85 0.69 0.37
N ARG A 35 -1.47 1.58 1.16
CA ARG A 35 -2.87 1.42 1.61
C ARG A 35 -3.88 1.68 0.49
N PHE A 36 -3.47 2.39 -0.55
CA PHE A 36 -4.17 2.59 -1.83
C PHE A 36 -3.63 1.65 -2.92
N VAL A 37 -3.12 0.46 -2.56
CA VAL A 37 -3.40 -0.67 -3.43
C VAL A 37 -4.91 -0.82 -3.29
N PRO A 38 -5.72 -0.67 -4.37
CA PRO A 38 -7.11 -1.02 -4.25
C PRO A 38 -7.10 -2.42 -3.68
N THR A 39 -7.58 -2.56 -2.45
CA THR A 39 -8.02 -3.84 -1.95
C THR A 39 -9.16 -4.21 -2.90
N SER A 40 -8.79 -4.74 -4.06
CA SER A 40 -9.66 -5.49 -4.96
C SER A 40 -9.89 -6.83 -4.27
N ALA A 41 -10.33 -6.76 -3.02
CA ALA A 41 -10.83 -7.88 -2.28
C ALA A 41 -12.16 -8.20 -2.91
N VAL A 42 -12.12 -9.10 -3.89
CA VAL A 42 -13.32 -9.67 -4.45
C VAL A 42 -13.86 -10.62 -3.38
N LEU A 43 -15.16 -10.50 -3.09
CA LEU A 43 -15.82 -11.41 -2.17
C LEU A 43 -15.89 -12.78 -2.83
N ALA A 44 -15.05 -13.72 -2.39
CA ALA A 44 -15.08 -15.10 -2.83
C ALA A 44 -15.99 -15.91 -1.90
N THR A 45 -16.83 -16.76 -2.49
CA THR A 45 -17.64 -17.73 -1.74
C THR A 45 -17.14 -19.12 -2.07
N CYS A 46 -16.84 -19.92 -1.06
CA CYS A 46 -16.46 -21.31 -1.28
C CYS A 46 -17.70 -22.16 -1.62
N ASP A 47 -17.69 -22.89 -2.74
CA ASP A 47 -18.79 -23.78 -3.13
C ASP A 47 -18.98 -25.00 -2.19
N ILE A 48 -17.96 -25.32 -1.40
CA ILE A 48 -17.96 -26.53 -0.53
C ILE A 48 -18.44 -26.20 0.88
N CYS A 49 -17.87 -25.16 1.50
CA CYS A 49 -18.18 -24.79 2.88
C CYS A 49 -19.09 -23.56 3.00
N LEU A 50 -19.49 -22.96 1.87
CA LEU A 50 -20.29 -21.73 1.77
C LEU A 50 -19.71 -20.54 2.56
N HIS A 51 -18.44 -20.60 2.94
CA HIS A 51 -17.80 -19.52 3.68
C HIS A 51 -17.45 -18.38 2.71
N GLN A 52 -17.86 -17.16 3.07
CA GLN A 52 -17.55 -15.93 2.35
C GLN A 52 -16.30 -15.30 2.93
N PHE A 53 -15.32 -15.00 2.08
CA PHE A 53 -14.06 -14.39 2.49
C PHE A 53 -13.56 -13.42 1.43
N PHE A 54 -12.74 -12.47 1.88
CA PHE A 54 -12.13 -11.46 1.03
C PHE A 54 -10.80 -11.97 0.50
N CYS A 55 -10.63 -11.96 -0.82
CA CYS A 55 -9.39 -12.39 -1.47
C CYS A 55 -8.94 -11.42 -2.54
N ASP A 56 -7.63 -11.35 -2.74
CA ASP A 56 -7.03 -10.49 -3.75
C ASP A 56 -7.47 -10.90 -5.17
N LYS A 57 -7.62 -9.93 -6.06
CA LYS A 57 -8.11 -10.12 -7.44
C LYS A 57 -7.05 -10.75 -8.35
N ASP A 58 -5.78 -10.68 -7.97
CA ASP A 58 -4.68 -11.24 -8.75
C ASP A 58 -4.61 -12.79 -8.65
N GLU A 59 -5.24 -13.38 -7.63
CA GLU A 59 -5.20 -14.81 -7.41
C GLU A 59 -6.37 -15.52 -8.11
N ARG A 60 -6.10 -16.12 -9.27
CA ARG A 60 -7.09 -16.93 -10.03
C ARG A 60 -7.65 -18.12 -9.24
N LEU A 61 -6.84 -18.71 -8.34
CA LEU A 61 -7.22 -19.80 -7.45
C LEU A 61 -6.90 -19.39 -6.02
N VAL A 62 -7.94 -19.32 -5.18
CA VAL A 62 -7.80 -18.98 -3.77
C VAL A 62 -8.09 -20.20 -2.91
N ARG A 63 -7.29 -20.43 -1.87
CA ARG A 63 -7.55 -21.50 -0.89
C ARG A 63 -8.50 -20.97 0.17
N CYS A 64 -9.61 -21.66 0.39
CA CYS A 64 -10.51 -21.31 1.47
C CYS A 64 -9.80 -21.52 2.83
N PRO A 65 -9.81 -20.54 3.75
CA PRO A 65 -9.13 -20.65 5.05
C PRO A 65 -9.77 -21.69 5.98
N ARG A 66 -11.02 -22.10 5.70
CA ARG A 66 -11.78 -23.02 6.56
C ARG A 66 -11.63 -24.49 6.16
N CYS A 67 -11.75 -24.80 4.87
CA CYS A 67 -11.71 -26.17 4.35
C CYS A 67 -10.47 -26.47 3.50
N GLY A 68 -9.63 -25.48 3.20
CA GLY A 68 -8.45 -25.65 2.36
C GLY A 68 -8.75 -25.94 0.89
N SER A 69 -10.03 -26.02 0.49
CA SER A 69 -10.41 -26.28 -0.89
C SER A 69 -10.05 -25.11 -1.80
N LEU A 70 -9.66 -25.42 -3.03
CA LEU A 70 -9.38 -24.44 -4.06
C LEU A 70 -10.68 -23.93 -4.65
N VAL A 71 -10.95 -22.65 -4.46
CA VAL A 71 -12.12 -21.97 -5.02
C VAL A 71 -11.62 -21.17 -6.22
N ARG A 72 -12.30 -21.34 -7.36
CA ARG A 72 -12.02 -20.54 -8.54
C ARG A 72 -12.65 -19.18 -8.32
N GLN A 73 -11.85 -18.11 -8.39
CA GLN A 73 -12.42 -16.78 -8.29
C GLN A 73 -13.32 -16.60 -9.53
N LYS A 74 -14.61 -16.34 -9.30
CA LYS A 74 -15.55 -15.98 -10.35
C LYS A 74 -15.25 -14.52 -10.70
N GLY A 75 -14.15 -14.31 -11.43
CA GLY A 75 -13.82 -13.00 -11.95
C GLY A 75 -15.02 -12.53 -12.75
N ASP A 76 -15.63 -11.42 -12.33
CA ASP A 76 -16.73 -10.78 -13.03
C ASP A 76 -16.33 -10.65 -14.50
N GLY A 77 -16.91 -11.52 -15.31
CA GLY A 77 -16.91 -11.40 -16.74
C GLY A 77 -17.78 -10.21 -17.07
N VAL A 78 -17.11 -9.07 -17.29
CA VAL A 78 -17.56 -8.07 -18.26
C VAL A 78 -17.05 -8.52 -19.62
#